data_AF-B5LEU9-F1
#
_entry.id   AF-B5LEU9-F1
#
_cell.length_a   1.000
_cell.length_b   1.000
_cell.length_c   1.000
_cell.angle_alpha   90.00
_cell.angle_beta   90.00
_cell.angle_gamma   90.00
#
_symmetry.space_group_name_H-M   'P 1'
#
loop_
_entity.id
_entity.type
_entity.pdbx_description
1 polymer ?
#
loop_
_entity_poly.entity_id
_entity_poly.type
_entity_poly.pdbx_seq_one_letter_code
_entity_poly.pdbx_strand_id
1 'polypeptide(L)'
;KRYFINSIGVAMQVSEKTPLQLGVNRTENRFCLRAANDEFTFVNHLTPLPQLDYRICTTEDMRSLHMLMTQQSLWDGLKEQEFKVLHSLLEEPVWRIPHTELPESLNESAICDYSESAIAMGLGHIVINEFWQENIGDFTVDKARFPTLKDTIDVLHRRGFKVVLTIQPFISTDSANFKDAVKRKLLIYERHSERSIPALTRYKSSSSAGVLDITNNASVPWLLEKLQRLKEEYGVQSFYLDLGTGYNLP
;
A
#
# COMPACT_ATOMS: atom_id res chain seq x y z
N LYS A 1 -0.80 13.77 -2.28
CA LYS A 1 -1.06 15.22 -2.48
C LYS A 1 -2.44 15.59 -1.92
N ARG A 2 -2.56 16.71 -1.19
CA ARG A 2 -3.83 17.22 -0.64
C ARG A 2 -4.49 18.15 -1.66
N TYR A 3 -5.35 17.58 -2.50
CA TYR A 3 -5.98 18.24 -3.64
C TYR A 3 -7.50 18.10 -3.55
N PHE A 4 -8.20 19.22 -3.58
CA PHE A 4 -9.66 19.29 -3.54
C PHE A 4 -10.14 20.02 -4.79
N ILE A 5 -11.19 19.53 -5.44
CA ILE A 5 -11.76 20.15 -6.65
C ILE A 5 -13.29 20.09 -6.58
N ASN A 6 -13.96 21.08 -7.16
CA ASN A 6 -15.42 21.11 -7.27
C ASN A 6 -15.89 21.19 -8.74
N SER A 7 -17.19 21.02 -8.94
CA SER A 7 -17.82 20.96 -10.27
C SER A 7 -17.81 22.29 -11.04
N ILE A 8 -17.66 23.42 -10.36
CA ILE A 8 -17.63 24.76 -10.99
C ILE A 8 -16.23 25.20 -11.41
N GLY A 9 -15.25 24.28 -11.42
CA GLY A 9 -13.90 24.59 -11.87
C GLY A 9 -13.07 25.38 -10.85
N VAL A 10 -13.20 25.07 -9.55
CA VAL A 10 -12.30 25.58 -8.51
C VAL A 10 -11.58 24.41 -7.84
N ALA A 11 -10.25 24.51 -7.72
CA ALA A 11 -9.42 23.55 -7.04
C ALA A 11 -8.56 24.22 -5.99
N MET A 12 -8.34 23.52 -4.88
CA MET A 12 -7.47 23.93 -3.79
C MET A 12 -6.39 22.86 -3.61
N GLN A 13 -5.13 23.28 -3.65
CA GLN A 13 -4.00 22.43 -3.31
C GLN A 13 -3.41 22.95 -2.00
N VAL A 14 -3.38 22.10 -0.98
CA VAL A 14 -2.86 22.45 0.35
C VAL A 14 -1.48 21.83 0.54
N SER A 15 -0.55 22.58 1.13
CA SER A 15 0.80 22.12 1.45
C SER A 15 0.77 20.88 2.34
N GLU A 16 1.70 19.94 2.13
CA GLU A 16 1.82 18.74 2.97
C GLU A 16 2.33 19.06 4.38
N LYS A 17 2.95 20.23 4.56
CA LYS A 17 3.41 20.74 5.85
C LYS A 17 2.29 21.32 6.72
N THR A 18 1.15 21.67 6.13
CA THR A 18 0.02 22.22 6.88
C THR A 18 -0.61 21.14 7.78
N PRO A 19 -0.82 21.38 9.09
CA PRO A 19 -1.58 20.47 9.95
C PRO A 19 -3.08 20.62 9.65
N LEU A 20 -3.52 19.97 8.58
CA LEU A 20 -4.80 20.25 7.92
C LEU A 20 -5.97 19.54 8.59
N GLN A 21 -6.89 20.33 9.13
CA GLN A 21 -8.23 19.88 9.55
C GLN A 21 -9.26 20.33 8.51
N LEU A 22 -10.20 19.44 8.19
CA LEU A 22 -11.23 19.62 7.17
C LEU A 22 -12.62 19.58 7.81
N GLY A 23 -13.50 20.49 7.38
CA GLY A 23 -14.91 20.48 7.74
C GLY A 23 -15.79 20.68 6.51
N VAL A 24 -16.84 19.86 6.37
CA VAL A 24 -17.85 20.02 5.31
C VAL A 24 -19.21 20.18 5.97
N ASN A 25 -19.79 21.36 5.88
CA ASN A 25 -21.16 21.60 6.31
C ASN A 25 -22.09 21.58 5.09
N ARG A 26 -22.90 20.52 4.98
CA ARG A 26 -23.87 20.37 3.88
C ARG A 26 -25.08 21.30 4.01
N THR A 27 -25.50 21.63 5.23
CA THR A 27 -26.67 22.49 5.49
C THR A 27 -26.39 23.93 5.06
N GLU A 28 -25.19 24.43 5.36
CA GLU A 28 -24.77 25.79 5.03
C GLU A 28 -23.93 25.84 3.74
N ASN A 29 -23.74 24.69 3.08
CA ASN A 29 -22.90 24.54 1.90
C ASN A 29 -21.48 25.14 2.06
N ARG A 30 -20.84 24.88 3.21
CA ARG A 30 -19.50 25.40 3.55
C ARG A 30 -18.45 24.30 3.51
N PHE A 31 -17.30 24.62 2.91
CA PHE A 31 -16.08 23.83 2.96
C PHE A 31 -15.01 24.61 3.74
N CYS A 32 -14.57 24.08 4.87
CA CYS A 32 -13.70 24.76 5.81
C CYS A 32 -12.34 24.07 5.89
N LEU A 33 -11.27 24.86 5.76
CA LEU A 33 -9.89 24.44 6.00
C LEU A 33 -9.37 25.14 7.25
N ARG A 34 -8.74 24.40 8.15
CA ARG A 34 -8.08 24.94 9.33
C ARG A 34 -6.69 24.32 9.47
N ALA A 35 -5.69 25.15 9.74
CA ALA A 35 -4.40 24.67 10.21
C ALA A 35 -4.43 24.64 11.75
N ALA A 36 -4.31 23.46 12.34
CA ALA A 36 -4.23 23.31 13.78
C ALA A 36 -3.46 22.05 14.14
N ASN A 37 -2.46 22.20 15.01
CA ASN A 37 -1.84 21.07 15.66
C ASN A 37 -2.79 20.53 16.75
N ASP A 38 -2.67 19.24 17.03
CA ASP A 38 -3.41 18.56 18.08
C ASP A 38 -2.55 17.44 18.68
N GLU A 39 -2.99 16.90 19.82
CA GLU A 39 -2.29 15.85 20.57
C GLU A 39 -2.46 14.44 19.96
N PHE A 40 -3.08 14.32 18.78
CA PHE A 40 -3.38 13.02 18.17
C PHE A 40 -2.82 12.87 16.76
N THR A 41 -3.40 13.59 15.81
CA THR A 41 -3.13 13.55 14.36
C THR A 41 -1.89 14.36 13.99
N PHE A 42 -1.70 15.53 14.62
CA PHE A 42 -0.67 16.51 14.25
C PHE A 42 0.30 16.81 15.40
N VAL A 43 0.71 15.78 16.13
CA VAL A 43 1.69 15.88 17.23
C VAL A 43 3.08 16.27 16.73
N ASN A 44 3.47 15.75 15.56
CA ASN A 44 4.75 16.08 14.94
C ASN A 44 4.63 17.40 14.18
N HIS A 45 5.14 18.48 14.78
CA HIS A 45 5.09 19.81 14.20
C HIS A 45 6.12 19.97 13.07
N LEU A 46 5.63 20.04 11.82
CA LEU A 46 6.47 20.29 10.64
C LEU A 46 6.87 21.77 10.46
N THR A 47 6.18 22.67 11.15
CA THR A 47 6.42 24.11 11.19
C THR A 47 6.34 24.62 12.64
N PRO A 48 7.03 25.72 12.99
CA PRO A 48 7.01 26.26 14.36
C PRO A 48 5.60 26.65 14.85
N LEU A 49 4.75 27.12 13.93
CA LEU A 49 3.36 27.47 14.18
C LEU A 49 2.47 26.79 13.12
N PRO A 50 1.20 26.50 13.44
CA PRO A 50 0.27 25.97 12.45
C PRO A 50 0.04 27.00 11.33
N GLN A 51 0.41 26.64 10.10
CA GLN A 51 0.29 27.50 8.92
C GLN A 51 -0.63 26.86 7.88
N LEU A 52 -1.64 27.60 7.44
CA LEU A 52 -2.53 27.20 6.35
C LEU A 52 -1.96 27.74 5.04
N ASP A 53 -1.14 26.91 4.38
CA ASP A 53 -0.53 27.22 3.09
C ASP A 53 -1.26 26.46 1.98
N TYR A 54 -1.91 27.21 1.09
CA TYR A 54 -2.72 26.65 0.02
C TYR A 54 -2.72 27.54 -1.22
N ARG A 55 -2.99 26.92 -2.36
CA ARG A 55 -3.19 27.57 -3.65
C ARG A 55 -4.59 27.30 -4.15
N ILE A 56 -5.25 28.32 -4.68
CA ILE A 56 -6.51 28.20 -5.41
C ILE A 56 -6.22 28.34 -6.90
N CYS A 57 -6.75 27.41 -7.69
CA CYS A 57 -6.71 27.45 -9.14
C CYS A 57 -8.14 27.38 -9.68
N THR A 58 -8.46 28.17 -10.71
CA THR A 58 -9.81 28.22 -11.27
C THR A 58 -9.78 28.15 -12.80
N THR A 59 -10.76 27.45 -13.38
CA THR A 59 -11.06 27.45 -14.82
C THR A 59 -12.57 27.41 -15.03
N GLU A 60 -13.03 27.36 -16.29
CA GLU A 60 -14.46 27.33 -16.64
C GLU A 60 -15.15 26.05 -16.16
N ASP A 61 -14.45 24.91 -16.19
CA ASP A 61 -15.01 23.62 -15.80
C ASP A 61 -14.00 22.72 -15.08
N MET A 62 -14.51 21.71 -14.36
CA MET A 62 -13.70 20.76 -13.59
C MET A 62 -12.72 19.95 -14.44
N ARG A 63 -13.09 19.57 -15.68
CA ARG A 63 -12.26 18.74 -16.55
C ARG A 63 -11.04 19.52 -17.01
N SER A 64 -11.25 20.74 -17.50
CA SER A 64 -10.16 21.63 -17.92
C SER A 64 -9.22 21.94 -16.75
N LEU A 65 -9.76 22.18 -15.55
CA LEU A 65 -8.95 22.41 -14.35
C LEU A 65 -8.10 21.20 -14.00
N HIS A 66 -8.72 20.02 -13.95
CA HIS A 66 -8.02 18.80 -13.57
C HIS A 66 -6.95 18.42 -14.58
N MET A 67 -7.20 18.61 -15.88
CA MET A 67 -6.20 18.42 -16.94
C MET A 67 -5.01 19.37 -16.78
N LEU A 68 -5.28 20.66 -16.54
CA LEU A 68 -4.24 21.67 -16.32
C LEU A 68 -3.41 21.37 -15.07
N MET A 69 -4.08 21.07 -13.95
CA MET A 69 -3.43 20.74 -12.68
C MET A 69 -2.62 19.44 -12.77
N THR A 70 -3.11 18.45 -13.54
CA THR A 70 -2.35 17.23 -13.84
C THR A 70 -1.04 17.59 -14.51
N GLN A 71 -1.04 18.33 -15.61
CA GLN A 71 0.19 18.69 -16.31
C GLN A 71 1.18 19.52 -15.48
N GLN A 72 0.69 20.37 -14.56
CA GLN A 72 1.54 21.27 -13.79
C GLN A 72 2.08 20.68 -12.49
N SER A 73 1.22 20.04 -11.70
CA SER A 73 1.55 19.70 -10.30
C SER A 73 1.10 18.32 -9.84
N LEU A 74 0.13 17.68 -10.51
CA LEU A 74 -0.35 16.35 -10.12
C LEU A 74 0.28 15.22 -10.94
N TRP A 75 0.94 15.50 -12.07
CA TRP A 75 1.62 14.49 -12.87
C TRP A 75 2.76 13.86 -12.08
N ASP A 76 2.73 12.54 -11.97
CA ASP A 76 3.72 11.76 -11.21
C ASP A 76 4.87 11.26 -12.08
N GLY A 77 4.97 11.72 -13.34
CA GLY A 77 6.13 11.49 -14.20
C GLY A 77 6.14 10.15 -14.94
N LEU A 78 4.97 9.53 -15.14
CA LEU A 78 4.89 8.20 -15.77
C LEU A 78 5.48 8.21 -17.19
N LYS A 79 6.29 7.20 -17.48
CA LYS A 79 6.91 6.89 -18.77
C LYS A 79 5.94 6.12 -19.65
N GLU A 80 6.12 6.18 -20.96
CA GLU A 80 5.30 5.48 -21.96
C GLU A 80 5.16 3.96 -21.70
N GLN A 81 6.22 3.33 -21.18
CA GLN A 81 6.21 1.91 -20.82
C GLN A 81 5.28 1.60 -19.63
N GLU A 82 5.12 2.56 -18.71
CA GLU A 82 4.28 2.43 -17.52
C GLU A 82 2.79 2.60 -17.87
N PHE A 83 2.47 3.30 -18.97
CA PHE A 83 1.09 3.37 -19.48
C PHE A 83 0.58 2.00 -19.92
N LYS A 84 1.41 1.15 -20.53
CA LYS A 84 0.99 -0.22 -20.89
C LYS A 84 0.60 -1.04 -19.66
N VAL A 85 1.36 -0.91 -18.58
CA VAL A 85 1.05 -1.55 -17.29
C VAL A 85 -0.24 -0.99 -16.71
N LEU A 86 -0.44 0.33 -16.79
CA LEU A 86 -1.66 0.99 -16.31
C LEU A 86 -2.90 0.51 -17.08
N HIS A 87 -2.83 0.42 -18.42
CA HIS A 87 -3.92 -0.12 -19.23
C HIS A 87 -4.26 -1.56 -18.83
N SER A 88 -3.24 -2.41 -18.68
CA SER A 88 -3.42 -3.78 -18.19
C SER A 88 -4.13 -3.81 -16.83
N LEU A 89 -3.76 -2.95 -15.88
CA LEU A 89 -4.39 -2.92 -14.55
C LEU A 89 -5.82 -2.37 -14.55
N LEU A 90 -6.19 -1.54 -15.53
CA LEU A 90 -7.52 -0.95 -15.67
C LEU A 90 -8.49 -1.84 -16.45
N GLU A 91 -7.98 -2.60 -17.42
CA GLU A 91 -8.79 -3.36 -18.37
C GLU A 91 -8.87 -4.86 -18.01
N GLU A 92 -7.85 -5.41 -17.36
CA GLU A 92 -7.83 -6.83 -17.01
C GLU A 92 -8.43 -7.10 -15.63
N PRO A 93 -9.14 -8.24 -15.44
CA PRO A 93 -9.68 -8.63 -14.15
C PRO A 93 -8.59 -8.93 -13.12
N VAL A 94 -8.92 -8.67 -11.86
CA VAL A 94 -8.11 -9.01 -10.69
C VAL A 94 -8.81 -10.09 -9.89
N TRP A 95 -8.27 -11.31 -9.96
CA TRP A 95 -8.77 -12.49 -9.26
C TRP A 95 -8.04 -12.64 -7.93
N ARG A 96 -8.70 -12.24 -6.84
CA ARG A 96 -8.14 -12.37 -5.49
C ARG A 96 -8.54 -13.70 -4.90
N ILE A 97 -7.55 -14.53 -4.57
CA ILE A 97 -7.81 -15.79 -3.87
C ILE A 97 -8.48 -15.45 -2.51
N PRO A 98 -9.65 -16.03 -2.21
CA PRO A 98 -10.37 -15.74 -0.98
C PRO A 98 -9.50 -15.91 0.25
N HIS A 99 -9.67 -15.00 1.21
CA HIS A 99 -9.07 -15.16 2.52
C HIS A 99 -9.96 -16.09 3.35
N THR A 100 -9.39 -17.22 3.74
CA THR A 100 -9.91 -18.18 4.70
C THR A 100 -9.15 -18.01 6.02
N GLU A 101 -9.78 -18.32 7.15
CA GLU A 101 -9.13 -18.12 8.47
C GLU A 101 -7.94 -19.06 8.71
N LEU A 102 -7.82 -20.14 7.92
CA LEU A 102 -6.80 -21.17 8.07
C LEU A 102 -5.70 -21.02 7.00
N PRO A 103 -4.44 -20.73 7.38
CA PRO A 103 -3.31 -20.63 6.45
C PRO A 103 -3.10 -21.90 5.59
N GLU A 104 -3.44 -23.07 6.14
CA GLU A 104 -3.29 -24.39 5.51
C GLU A 104 -4.16 -24.56 4.25
N SER A 105 -5.23 -23.78 4.15
CA SER A 105 -6.14 -23.85 3.00
C SER A 105 -5.57 -23.18 1.74
N LEU A 106 -4.47 -22.43 1.86
CA LEU A 106 -3.74 -21.91 0.71
C LEU A 106 -2.48 -22.74 0.47
N ASN A 107 -2.46 -23.42 -0.69
CA ASN A 107 -1.33 -24.19 -1.23
C ASN A 107 -1.35 -24.12 -2.77
N GLU A 108 -0.42 -24.80 -3.46
CA GLU A 108 -0.38 -24.75 -4.93
C GLU A 108 -1.66 -25.28 -5.60
N SER A 109 -2.29 -26.33 -5.05
CA SER A 109 -3.54 -26.87 -5.60
C SER A 109 -4.64 -25.81 -5.55
N ALA A 110 -4.81 -25.15 -4.40
CA ALA A 110 -5.81 -24.09 -4.24
C ALA A 110 -5.60 -22.93 -5.23
N ILE A 111 -4.33 -22.56 -5.50
CA ILE A 111 -3.99 -21.54 -6.51
C ILE A 111 -4.39 -22.03 -7.92
N CYS A 112 -4.04 -23.26 -8.27
CA CYS A 112 -4.37 -23.86 -9.57
C CYS A 112 -5.89 -23.96 -9.77
N ASP A 113 -6.62 -24.53 -8.81
CA ASP A 113 -8.06 -24.74 -8.87
C ASP A 113 -8.82 -23.40 -9.01
N TYR A 114 -8.36 -22.38 -8.28
CA TYR A 114 -8.90 -21.04 -8.40
C TYR A 114 -8.60 -20.42 -9.78
N SER A 115 -7.40 -20.62 -10.32
CA SER A 115 -7.03 -20.13 -11.66
C SER A 115 -7.85 -20.78 -12.78
N GLU A 116 -8.15 -22.07 -12.67
CA GLU A 116 -9.01 -22.79 -13.62
C GLU A 116 -10.45 -22.29 -13.56
N SER A 117 -10.94 -21.96 -12.37
CA SER A 117 -12.26 -21.35 -12.21
C SER A 117 -12.29 -19.93 -12.79
N ALA A 118 -11.20 -19.18 -12.65
CA ALA A 118 -11.07 -17.81 -13.15
C ALA A 118 -10.93 -17.74 -14.67
N ILE A 119 -10.32 -18.74 -15.32
CA ILE A 119 -10.04 -18.70 -16.76
C ILE A 119 -11.32 -18.58 -17.60
N ALA A 120 -12.43 -19.18 -17.11
CA ALA A 120 -13.73 -19.11 -17.75
C ALA A 120 -14.36 -17.70 -17.69
N MET A 121 -13.92 -16.86 -16.75
CA MET A 121 -14.38 -15.48 -16.57
C MET A 121 -13.45 -14.44 -17.20
N GLY A 122 -12.18 -14.77 -17.41
CA GLY A 122 -11.21 -13.95 -18.15
C GLY A 122 -9.79 -14.03 -17.60
N LEU A 123 -8.81 -13.90 -18.48
CA LEU A 123 -7.39 -13.81 -18.10
C LEU A 123 -7.08 -12.45 -17.47
N GLY A 124 -6.18 -12.42 -16.49
CA GLY A 124 -5.77 -11.19 -15.82
C GLY A 124 -4.78 -11.47 -14.69
N HIS A 125 -4.95 -10.78 -13.57
CA HIS A 125 -4.05 -10.86 -12.42
C HIS A 125 -4.59 -11.82 -11.36
N ILE A 126 -3.78 -12.79 -10.92
CA ILE A 126 -4.08 -13.63 -9.76
C ILE A 126 -3.37 -13.07 -8.55
N VAL A 127 -4.13 -12.57 -7.58
CA VAL A 127 -3.60 -12.03 -6.33
C VAL A 127 -3.63 -13.11 -5.26
N ILE A 128 -2.44 -13.53 -4.84
CA ILE A 128 -2.23 -14.47 -3.75
C ILE A 128 -2.20 -13.67 -2.44
N ASN A 129 -3.04 -14.04 -1.47
CA ASN A 129 -3.15 -13.37 -0.17
C ASN A 129 -1.89 -13.60 0.69
N GLU A 130 -1.81 -13.01 1.88
CA GLU A 130 -0.63 -13.03 2.75
C GLU A 130 -0.08 -14.40 3.14
N PHE A 131 -0.82 -15.49 2.94
CA PHE A 131 -0.42 -16.82 3.39
C PHE A 131 0.60 -17.50 2.48
N TRP A 132 1.10 -16.86 1.40
CA TRP A 132 2.24 -17.38 0.63
C TRP A 132 3.55 -17.42 1.44
N GLN A 133 3.62 -16.63 2.51
CA GLN A 133 4.67 -16.62 3.53
C GLN A 133 4.16 -17.30 4.80
N GLU A 134 5.08 -17.75 5.65
CA GLU A 134 4.74 -18.41 6.94
C GLU A 134 4.19 -17.39 7.92
N ASN A 135 4.90 -16.27 8.11
CA ASN A 135 4.46 -15.15 8.92
C ASN A 135 4.38 -13.86 8.09
N ILE A 136 3.46 -12.97 8.48
CA ILE A 136 3.37 -11.64 7.88
C ILE A 136 4.70 -10.90 8.04
N GLY A 137 5.30 -10.50 6.93
CA GLY A 137 6.56 -9.74 6.91
C GLY A 137 7.83 -10.59 6.82
N ASP A 138 7.73 -11.90 6.58
CA ASP A 138 8.89 -12.74 6.24
C ASP A 138 9.49 -12.37 4.87
N PHE A 139 8.62 -12.01 3.92
CA PHE A 139 9.01 -11.73 2.53
C PHE A 139 9.79 -12.89 1.88
N THR A 140 9.48 -14.12 2.29
CA THR A 140 10.01 -15.37 1.74
C THR A 140 8.87 -16.38 1.66
N VAL A 141 8.88 -17.21 0.63
CA VAL A 141 7.85 -18.24 0.43
C VAL A 141 7.97 -19.31 1.51
N ASP A 142 6.84 -19.70 2.09
CA ASP A 142 6.74 -20.86 2.97
C ASP A 142 6.94 -22.15 2.16
N LYS A 143 8.18 -22.64 2.10
CA LYS A 143 8.54 -23.83 1.32
C LYS A 143 7.93 -25.13 1.85
N ALA A 144 7.44 -25.16 3.09
CA ALA A 144 6.76 -26.33 3.62
C ALA A 144 5.36 -26.48 3.01
N ARG A 145 4.64 -25.35 2.83
CA ARG A 145 3.35 -25.33 2.13
C ARG A 145 3.45 -25.21 0.62
N PHE A 146 4.54 -24.62 0.13
CA PHE A 146 4.74 -24.27 -1.28
C PHE A 146 6.06 -24.82 -1.85
N PRO A 147 6.28 -26.15 -1.83
CA PRO A 147 7.52 -26.76 -2.31
C PRO A 147 7.80 -26.53 -3.80
N THR A 148 6.78 -26.28 -4.61
CA THR A 148 6.83 -26.19 -6.08
C THR A 148 6.20 -24.92 -6.63
N LEU A 149 6.02 -23.89 -5.79
CA LEU A 149 5.32 -22.66 -6.19
C LEU A 149 5.93 -21.97 -7.41
N LYS A 150 7.25 -22.07 -7.62
CA LYS A 150 7.90 -21.55 -8.83
C LYS A 150 7.31 -22.19 -10.10
N ASP A 151 7.21 -23.52 -10.13
CA ASP A 151 6.65 -24.25 -11.27
C ASP A 151 5.18 -23.91 -11.48
N THR A 152 4.42 -23.78 -10.38
CA THR A 152 3.03 -23.32 -10.40
C THR A 152 2.90 -21.92 -11.03
N ILE A 153 3.74 -20.97 -10.63
CA ILE A 153 3.78 -19.63 -11.21
C ILE A 153 4.13 -19.68 -12.70
N ASP A 154 5.09 -20.50 -13.11
CA ASP A 154 5.48 -20.67 -14.52
C ASP A 154 4.33 -21.28 -15.36
N VAL A 155 3.54 -22.19 -14.79
CA VAL A 155 2.33 -22.71 -15.44
C VAL A 155 1.29 -21.59 -15.60
N LEU A 156 1.04 -20.79 -14.57
CA LEU A 156 0.09 -19.67 -14.63
C LEU A 156 0.51 -18.61 -15.66
N HIS A 157 1.79 -18.27 -15.70
CA HIS A 157 2.34 -17.36 -16.72
C HIS A 157 2.16 -17.92 -18.14
N ARG A 158 2.41 -19.21 -18.37
CA ARG A 158 2.17 -19.86 -19.67
C ARG A 158 0.70 -19.87 -20.08
N ARG A 159 -0.21 -19.86 -19.12
CA ARG A 159 -1.67 -19.75 -19.33
C ARG A 159 -2.14 -18.31 -19.54
N GLY A 160 -1.25 -17.33 -19.39
CA GLY A 160 -1.54 -15.92 -19.61
C GLY A 160 -1.97 -15.15 -18.35
N PHE A 161 -1.97 -15.78 -17.16
CA PHE A 161 -2.18 -15.06 -15.91
C PHE A 161 -0.92 -14.32 -15.48
N LYS A 162 -1.10 -13.20 -14.77
CA LYS A 162 -0.02 -12.48 -14.08
C LYS A 162 -0.13 -12.74 -12.58
N VAL A 163 0.88 -13.36 -11.99
CA VAL A 163 0.86 -13.66 -10.55
C VAL A 163 1.29 -12.44 -9.75
N VAL A 164 0.52 -12.11 -8.73
CA VAL A 164 0.73 -10.96 -7.84
C VAL A 164 0.75 -11.46 -6.39
N LEU A 165 1.84 -11.21 -5.68
CA LEU A 165 1.94 -11.53 -4.25
C LEU A 165 1.50 -10.34 -3.40
N THR A 166 0.66 -10.59 -2.39
CA THR A 166 0.28 -9.57 -1.41
C THR A 166 1.45 -9.29 -0.46
N ILE A 167 1.81 -8.03 -0.31
CA ILE A 167 2.82 -7.54 0.65
C ILE A 167 2.22 -6.44 1.51
N GLN A 168 2.75 -6.27 2.72
CA GLN A 168 2.19 -5.33 3.68
C GLN A 168 3.33 -4.62 4.44
N PRO A 169 3.12 -3.38 4.90
CA PRO A 169 4.09 -2.68 5.74
C PRO A 169 4.02 -3.15 7.20
N PHE A 170 3.64 -4.40 7.44
CA PHE A 170 3.51 -5.01 8.77
C PHE A 170 4.50 -6.17 8.88
N ILE A 171 5.15 -6.29 10.03
CA ILE A 171 6.10 -7.36 10.32
C ILE A 171 5.64 -8.02 11.63
N SER A 172 5.13 -9.24 11.53
CA SER A 172 4.72 -10.07 12.66
C SER A 172 5.88 -10.23 13.63
N THR A 173 5.63 -10.25 14.94
CA THR A 173 6.66 -10.52 15.94
C THR A 173 7.27 -11.92 15.81
N ASP A 174 6.55 -12.84 15.16
CA ASP A 174 7.01 -14.20 14.87
C ASP A 174 7.89 -14.28 13.61
N SER A 175 7.92 -13.22 12.79
CA SER A 175 8.77 -13.16 11.61
C SER A 175 10.24 -13.08 12.00
N ALA A 176 11.10 -13.81 11.29
CA ALA A 176 12.55 -13.71 11.43
C ALA A 176 13.07 -12.28 11.14
N ASN A 177 12.35 -11.50 10.34
CA ASN A 177 12.69 -10.11 10.02
C ASN A 177 12.39 -9.14 11.16
N PHE A 178 11.53 -9.48 12.13
CA PHE A 178 11.14 -8.55 13.19
C PHE A 178 12.36 -8.10 14.02
N LYS A 179 13.19 -9.05 14.44
CA LYS A 179 14.42 -8.76 15.21
C LYS A 179 15.40 -7.89 14.42
N ASP A 180 15.56 -8.13 13.11
CA ASP A 180 16.42 -7.31 12.26
C ASP A 180 15.86 -5.89 12.09
N ALA A 181 14.54 -5.77 11.87
CA ALA A 181 13.86 -4.48 11.76
C ALA A 181 14.00 -3.65 13.05
N VAL A 182 13.87 -4.28 14.23
CA VAL A 182 14.11 -3.62 15.53
C VAL A 182 15.58 -3.19 15.67
N LYS A 183 16.53 -4.07 15.35
CA LYS A 183 17.98 -3.77 15.44
C LYS A 183 18.37 -2.60 14.55
N ARG A 184 17.75 -2.49 13.37
CA ARG A 184 18.00 -1.43 12.38
C ARG A 184 17.12 -0.19 12.55
N LYS A 185 16.22 -0.18 13.54
CA LYS A 185 15.26 0.91 13.79
C LYS A 185 14.37 1.24 12.59
N LEU A 186 13.85 0.21 11.93
CA LEU A 186 13.03 0.35 10.72
C LEU A 186 11.52 0.40 11.02
N LEU A 187 11.10 0.13 12.26
CA LEU A 187 9.68 0.12 12.65
C LEU A 187 9.22 1.50 13.14
N ILE A 188 7.92 1.70 13.22
CA ILE A 188 7.32 2.80 14.00
C ILE A 188 7.51 2.50 15.49
N TYR A 189 7.93 3.51 16.26
CA TYR A 189 8.22 3.41 17.68
C TYR A 189 7.21 4.18 18.52
N GLU A 190 7.02 3.73 19.76
CA GLU A 190 6.16 4.39 20.74
C GLU A 190 6.58 5.85 20.96
N ARG A 191 5.58 6.73 21.04
CA ARG A 191 5.80 8.14 21.40
C ARG A 191 6.33 8.22 22.83
N HIS A 192 7.28 9.12 23.07
CA HIS A 192 7.87 9.38 24.41
C HIS A 192 8.50 8.16 25.09
N SER A 193 8.88 7.12 24.35
CA SER A 193 9.51 5.93 24.91
C SER A 193 11.01 6.15 25.15
N GLU A 194 11.44 6.08 26.42
CA GLU A 194 12.86 6.18 26.79
C GLU A 194 13.71 5.02 26.24
N ARG A 195 13.07 3.88 25.94
CA ARG A 195 13.74 2.63 25.59
C ARG A 195 13.68 2.27 24.10
N SER A 196 13.19 3.18 23.24
CA SER A 196 12.95 2.91 21.80
C SER A 196 12.19 1.59 21.62
N ILE A 197 10.98 1.52 22.17
CA ILE A 197 10.11 0.35 22.08
C ILE A 197 9.28 0.44 20.78
N PRO A 198 9.29 -0.59 19.90
CA PRO A 198 8.44 -0.60 18.72
C PRO A 198 6.96 -0.50 19.10
N ALA A 199 6.21 0.35 18.41
CA ALA A 199 4.78 0.44 18.61
C ALA A 199 4.11 -0.74 17.91
N LEU A 200 3.49 -1.63 18.71
CA LEU A 200 2.88 -2.86 18.20
C LEU A 200 1.40 -2.68 17.89
N THR A 201 0.94 -3.41 16.89
CA THR A 201 -0.44 -3.44 16.42
C THR A 201 -0.87 -4.88 16.11
N ARG A 202 -2.14 -5.05 15.73
CA ARG A 202 -2.65 -6.29 15.13
C ARG A 202 -2.96 -6.07 13.66
N TYR A 203 -2.66 -7.08 12.85
CA TYR A 203 -2.91 -7.01 11.43
C TYR A 203 -3.23 -8.38 10.85
N LYS A 204 -4.47 -8.53 10.36
CA LYS A 204 -5.02 -9.78 9.82
C LYS A 204 -4.73 -11.00 10.72
N SER A 205 -4.01 -11.98 10.20
CA SER A 205 -3.63 -13.22 10.89
C SER A 205 -2.51 -13.03 11.93
N SER A 206 -1.85 -11.88 11.97
CA SER A 206 -0.86 -11.56 13.00
C SER A 206 -1.51 -10.83 14.18
N SER A 207 -1.47 -11.46 15.35
CA SER A 207 -1.96 -10.91 16.61
C SER A 207 -1.08 -9.79 17.16
N SER A 208 0.19 -9.75 16.75
CA SER A 208 1.19 -8.79 17.18
C SER A 208 2.19 -8.53 16.05
N ALA A 209 2.22 -7.30 15.55
CA ALA A 209 3.08 -6.87 14.46
C ALA A 209 3.64 -5.46 14.72
N GLY A 210 4.84 -5.19 14.23
CA GLY A 210 5.35 -3.83 14.06
C GLY A 210 4.99 -3.28 12.68
N VAL A 211 4.90 -1.97 12.55
CA VAL A 211 4.70 -1.30 11.25
C VAL A 211 6.03 -0.79 10.74
N LEU A 212 6.38 -1.09 9.49
CA LEU A 212 7.59 -0.58 8.85
C LEU A 212 7.43 0.94 8.63
N ASP A 213 8.36 1.73 9.16
CA ASP A 213 8.41 3.17 8.96
C ASP A 213 8.99 3.48 7.57
N ILE A 214 8.11 3.67 6.60
CA ILE A 214 8.49 4.03 5.21
C ILE A 214 9.04 5.46 5.08
N THR A 215 8.97 6.28 6.14
CA THR A 215 9.60 7.61 6.16
C THR A 215 11.08 7.54 6.53
N ASN A 216 11.54 6.41 7.09
CA ASN A 216 12.95 6.12 7.30
C ASN A 216 13.61 5.75 5.96
N ASN A 217 14.71 6.44 5.65
CA ASN A 217 15.47 6.26 4.40
C ASN A 217 16.05 4.83 4.22
N ALA A 218 16.21 4.06 5.29
CA ALA A 218 16.72 2.70 5.26
C ALA A 218 15.63 1.64 5.00
N SER A 219 14.36 1.97 5.26
CA SER A 219 13.25 1.00 5.16
C SER A 219 12.93 0.59 3.73
N VAL A 220 12.92 1.56 2.81
CA VAL A 220 12.61 1.29 1.38
C VAL A 220 13.69 0.39 0.74
N PRO A 221 15.00 0.69 0.84
CA PRO A 221 16.03 -0.22 0.35
C PRO A 221 15.95 -1.62 0.97
N TRP A 222 15.69 -1.70 2.28
CA TRP A 222 15.57 -2.98 2.99
C TRP A 222 14.39 -3.81 2.47
N LEU A 223 13.24 -3.19 2.19
CA LEU A 223 12.09 -3.90 1.61
C LEU A 223 12.37 -4.32 0.17
N LEU A 224 12.92 -3.41 -0.64
CA LEU A 224 13.23 -3.67 -2.05
C LEU A 224 14.21 -4.83 -2.23
N GLU A 225 15.21 -4.97 -1.36
CA GLU A 225 16.13 -6.12 -1.38
C GLU A 225 15.37 -7.45 -1.26
N LYS A 226 14.36 -7.52 -0.38
CA LYS A 226 13.56 -8.74 -0.19
C LYS A 226 12.65 -9.00 -1.38
N LEU A 227 12.00 -7.96 -1.88
CA LEU A 227 11.13 -8.08 -3.06
C LEU A 227 11.93 -8.50 -4.30
N GLN A 228 13.14 -7.96 -4.48
CA GLN A 228 14.00 -8.32 -5.60
C GLN A 228 14.36 -9.82 -5.59
N ARG A 229 14.65 -10.39 -4.42
CA ARG A 229 14.86 -11.85 -4.28
C ARG A 229 13.63 -12.66 -4.71
N LEU A 230 12.42 -12.23 -4.35
CA LEU A 230 11.18 -12.88 -4.78
C LEU A 230 10.99 -12.83 -6.30
N LYS A 231 11.31 -11.68 -6.92
CA LYS A 231 11.26 -11.53 -8.37
C LYS A 231 12.23 -12.50 -9.07
N GLU A 232 13.44 -12.63 -8.56
CA GLU A 232 14.49 -13.48 -9.13
C GLU A 232 14.22 -14.97 -8.93
N GLU A 233 13.78 -15.37 -7.73
CA GLU A 233 13.58 -16.79 -7.39
C GLU A 233 12.30 -17.35 -8.02
N TYR A 234 11.20 -16.58 -8.01
CA TYR A 234 9.85 -17.05 -8.39
C TYR A 234 9.28 -16.39 -9.66
N GLY A 235 9.99 -15.45 -10.29
CA GLY A 235 9.54 -14.80 -11.52
C GLY A 235 8.33 -13.86 -11.36
N VAL A 236 7.97 -13.51 -10.12
CA VAL A 236 6.87 -12.58 -9.82
C VAL A 236 7.29 -11.17 -10.25
N GLN A 237 6.43 -10.46 -11.00
CA GLN A 237 6.75 -9.11 -11.50
C GLN A 237 5.96 -7.99 -10.82
N SER A 238 4.94 -8.34 -10.03
CA SER A 238 4.03 -7.36 -9.43
C SER A 238 3.67 -7.77 -8.00
N PHE A 239 3.43 -6.78 -7.16
CA PHE A 239 3.03 -6.96 -5.78
C PHE A 239 1.76 -6.16 -5.50
N TYR A 240 0.86 -6.73 -4.71
CA TYR A 240 -0.32 -6.03 -4.22
C TYR A 240 0.02 -5.48 -2.83
N LEU A 241 0.06 -4.15 -2.70
CA LEU A 241 0.35 -3.49 -1.43
C LEU A 241 -0.94 -3.37 -0.60
N ASP A 242 -1.04 -4.21 0.43
CA ASP A 242 -2.11 -4.11 1.41
C ASP A 242 -1.66 -3.23 2.58
N LEU A 243 -2.08 -1.97 2.56
CA LEU A 243 -1.68 -0.96 3.55
C LEU A 243 -2.52 -1.03 4.84
N GLY A 244 -3.53 -1.90 4.88
CA GLY A 244 -4.50 -1.90 5.97
C GLY A 244 -5.32 -0.62 6.04
N THR A 245 -5.73 -0.28 7.26
CA THR A 245 -6.51 0.92 7.56
C THR A 245 -5.84 1.74 8.65
N GLY A 246 -6.33 2.96 8.90
CA GLY A 246 -5.86 3.77 10.03
C GLY A 246 -5.97 3.08 11.39
N TYR A 247 -6.88 2.10 11.55
CA TYR A 247 -7.00 1.31 12.78
C TYR A 247 -5.88 0.28 12.97
N ASN A 248 -5.12 -0.02 11.93
CA ASN A 248 -3.98 -0.91 12.00
C ASN A 248 -2.69 -0.17 12.32
N LEU A 249 -2.67 1.16 12.24
CA LEU A 249 -1.50 1.94 12.62
C LEU A 249 -1.44 2.10 14.14
N PRO A 250 -0.29 1.85 14.77
CA PRO A 250 -0.12 1.97 16.22
C PRO A 250 0.01 3.43 16.69
#